data_AF-B8DNU0-F1
#
_entry.id   AF-B8DNU0-F1
#
_cell.length_a   1.000
_cell.length_b   1.000
_cell.length_c   1.000
_cell.angle_alpha   90.00
_cell.angle_beta   90.00
_cell.angle_gamma   90.00
#
_symmetry.space_group_name_H-M   'P 1'
#
loop_
_entity.id
_entity.type
_entity.pdbx_description
1 polymer ?
#
loop_
_entity_poly.entity_id
_entity_poly.type
_entity_poly.pdbx_seq_one_letter_code
_entity_poly.pdbx_strand_id
1 'polypeptide(L)'
;MSGSSAVTPPYRNQRISMFTPASRLAALRRALGLAAPLACICLVLLLLAAPQARAAGFYDQPPFDNAELARFIDDFPRFRDWAKRTGEAPHPSVGADGLPSFEYSAAATAELDRMGWKPERFFCIMGRSAAALADIEEGDALAGANRPADMPQVTPAETELVRRQLASLLRAVMGE
;
A
#
# COMPACT_ATOMS: atom_id res chain seq x y z
N MET A 1 -42.98 28.32 -78.59
CA MET A 1 -44.21 27.81 -79.25
C MET A 1 -44.33 26.32 -78.97
N SER A 2 -45.53 25.90 -78.58
CA SER A 2 -46.05 24.53 -78.53
C SER A 2 -45.32 23.56 -77.59
N GLY A 3 -45.91 23.00 -76.53
CA GLY A 3 -47.32 22.70 -76.30
C GLY A 3 -47.62 21.26 -76.73
N SER A 4 -48.19 20.49 -75.80
CA SER A 4 -49.06 19.31 -76.03
C SER A 4 -48.38 18.09 -76.70
N SER A 5 -48.74 16.83 -76.47
CA SER A 5 -49.86 16.15 -75.82
C SER A 5 -49.37 14.70 -75.60
N ALA A 6 -49.58 14.11 -74.42
CA ALA A 6 -50.67 13.18 -74.12
C ALA A 6 -50.70 11.90 -74.97
N VAL A 7 -50.49 10.73 -74.34
CA VAL A 7 -51.34 9.54 -74.53
C VAL A 7 -51.53 8.83 -73.17
N THR A 8 -52.77 8.39 -73.02
CA THR A 8 -53.65 8.00 -71.91
C THR A 8 -53.34 6.74 -71.05
N PRO A 9 -54.00 6.60 -69.87
CA PRO A 9 -54.00 5.46 -68.91
C PRO A 9 -55.11 4.42 -69.30
N PRO A 10 -55.69 3.47 -68.50
CA PRO A 10 -55.85 3.36 -67.03
C PRO A 10 -55.89 1.92 -66.41
N TYR A 11 -56.30 1.89 -65.12
CA TYR A 11 -56.75 0.78 -64.24
C TYR A 11 -55.68 0.19 -63.29
N ARG A 12 -55.62 0.51 -61.99
CA ARG A 12 -56.58 0.65 -60.86
C ARG A 12 -56.71 -0.63 -60.01
N ASN A 13 -56.47 -0.42 -58.71
CA ASN A 13 -56.77 -1.21 -57.50
C ASN A 13 -55.77 -2.28 -57.06
N GLN A 14 -55.00 -2.13 -55.97
CA GLN A 14 -55.31 -1.82 -54.55
C GLN A 14 -55.31 -3.12 -53.72
N ARG A 15 -54.35 -3.24 -52.79
CA ARG A 15 -54.59 -3.56 -51.37
C ARG A 15 -53.29 -3.53 -50.56
N ILE A 16 -53.28 -2.60 -49.62
CA ILE A 16 -52.43 -2.55 -48.43
C ILE A 16 -52.75 -3.79 -47.60
N SER A 17 -51.72 -4.49 -47.11
CA SER A 17 -51.86 -5.29 -45.89
C SER A 17 -50.54 -5.27 -45.12
N MET A 18 -50.62 -4.62 -43.96
CA MET A 18 -49.67 -4.65 -42.86
C MET A 18 -49.56 -6.07 -42.31
N PHE A 19 -48.34 -6.58 -42.09
CA PHE A 19 -48.08 -7.63 -41.09
C PHE A 19 -46.72 -7.40 -40.40
N THR A 20 -46.82 -6.69 -39.26
CA THR A 20 -46.20 -6.92 -37.93
C THR A 20 -44.70 -7.19 -37.76
N PRO A 21 -43.99 -6.38 -36.93
CA PRO A 21 -42.61 -6.61 -36.47
C PRO A 21 -42.59 -7.39 -35.14
N ALA A 22 -43.19 -8.58 -35.06
CA ALA A 22 -43.34 -9.32 -33.80
C ALA A 22 -42.19 -10.30 -33.47
N SER A 23 -41.08 -10.32 -34.23
CA SER A 23 -40.10 -11.41 -34.10
C SER A 23 -38.70 -11.00 -33.60
N ARG A 24 -38.47 -9.72 -33.26
CA ARG A 24 -37.13 -9.25 -32.83
C ARG A 24 -36.96 -9.04 -31.32
N LEU A 25 -38.02 -9.17 -30.52
CA LEU A 25 -37.96 -8.97 -29.07
C LEU A 25 -37.69 -10.25 -28.26
N ALA A 26 -37.81 -11.43 -28.87
CA ALA A 26 -37.54 -12.71 -28.17
C ALA A 26 -36.04 -13.04 -28.06
N ALA A 27 -35.20 -12.54 -28.98
CA ALA A 27 -33.78 -12.84 -28.99
C ALA A 27 -32.96 -11.97 -28.01
N LEU A 28 -33.42 -10.76 -27.69
CA LEU A 28 -32.66 -9.85 -26.81
C LEU A 28 -32.78 -10.18 -25.32
N ARG A 29 -33.76 -10.99 -24.91
CA ARG A 29 -34.02 -11.28 -23.49
C ARG A 29 -33.20 -12.45 -22.92
N ARG A 30 -32.50 -13.23 -23.76
CA ARG A 30 -31.65 -14.36 -23.32
C ARG A 30 -30.17 -14.03 -23.19
N ALA A 31 -29.71 -12.93 -23.79
CA ALA A 31 -28.31 -12.50 -23.67
C ALA A 31 -28.02 -11.72 -22.38
N LEU A 32 -29.05 -11.18 -21.71
CA LEU A 32 -28.90 -10.39 -20.48
C LEU A 32 -29.10 -11.20 -19.17
N GLY A 33 -29.27 -12.53 -19.25
CA GLY A 33 -29.50 -13.38 -18.08
C GLY A 33 -28.26 -14.05 -17.49
N LEU A 34 -27.16 -14.12 -18.25
CA LEU A 34 -25.94 -14.87 -17.88
C LEU A 34 -24.70 -13.98 -17.66
N ALA A 35 -24.71 -12.72 -18.12
CA ALA A 35 -23.60 -11.80 -17.89
C ALA A 35 -23.55 -11.25 -16.46
N ALA A 36 -24.71 -11.01 -15.84
CA ALA A 36 -24.81 -10.53 -14.45
C ALA A 36 -24.27 -11.54 -13.42
N PRO A 37 -24.63 -12.84 -13.44
CA PRO A 37 -24.13 -13.79 -12.44
C PRO A 37 -22.62 -14.02 -12.58
N LEU A 38 -22.07 -14.05 -13.79
CA LEU A 38 -20.63 -14.22 -14.01
C LEU A 38 -19.83 -13.00 -13.52
N ALA A 39 -20.31 -11.79 -13.77
CA ALA A 39 -19.69 -10.57 -13.24
C ALA A 39 -19.72 -10.52 -11.70
N CYS A 40 -20.83 -10.95 -11.09
CA CYS A 40 -20.93 -11.07 -9.63
C CYS A 40 -19.97 -12.13 -9.07
N ILE A 41 -19.84 -13.28 -9.74
CA ILE A 41 -18.89 -14.34 -9.33
C ILE A 41 -17.45 -13.85 -9.43
N CYS A 42 -17.08 -13.16 -10.52
CA CYS A 42 -15.74 -12.58 -10.66
C CYS A 42 -15.44 -11.51 -9.59
N LEU A 43 -16.41 -10.65 -9.28
CA LEU A 43 -16.26 -9.64 -8.23
C LEU A 43 -16.13 -10.28 -6.84
N VAL A 44 -16.92 -11.32 -6.54
CA VAL A 44 -16.83 -12.08 -5.30
C VAL A 44 -15.47 -12.79 -5.20
N LEU A 45 -14.98 -13.41 -6.27
CA LEU A 45 -13.66 -14.03 -6.30
C LEU A 45 -12.53 -13.00 -6.11
N LEU A 46 -12.63 -11.81 -6.70
CA LEU A 46 -11.68 -10.71 -6.49
C LEU A 46 -11.71 -10.20 -5.04
N LEU A 47 -12.89 -10.09 -4.44
CA LEU A 47 -13.05 -9.67 -3.05
C LEU A 47 -12.59 -10.74 -2.04
N LEU A 48 -12.74 -12.04 -2.36
CA LEU A 48 -12.19 -13.12 -1.55
C LEU A 48 -10.67 -13.28 -1.71
N ALA A 49 -10.13 -12.96 -2.89
CA ALA A 49 -8.69 -12.97 -3.16
C ALA A 49 -7.98 -11.71 -2.67
N ALA A 50 -8.72 -10.66 -2.29
CA ALA A 50 -8.14 -9.52 -1.62
C ALA A 50 -7.58 -10.00 -0.28
N PRO A 51 -6.27 -9.81 0.00
CA PRO A 51 -5.77 -10.05 1.34
C PRO A 51 -6.62 -9.20 2.28
N GLN A 52 -7.18 -9.85 3.31
CA GLN A 52 -7.85 -9.14 4.38
C GLN A 52 -6.90 -8.04 4.81
N ALA A 53 -7.33 -6.78 4.74
CA ALA A 53 -6.58 -5.66 5.28
C ALA A 53 -6.51 -5.85 6.79
N ARG A 54 -5.60 -6.72 7.24
CA ARG A 54 -5.02 -6.62 8.57
C ARG A 54 -4.63 -5.17 8.70
N ALA A 55 -4.99 -4.54 9.81
CA ALA A 55 -4.45 -3.23 10.13
C ALA A 55 -2.92 -3.36 10.02
N ALA A 56 -2.36 -2.75 8.99
CA ALA A 56 -0.93 -2.75 8.76
C ALA A 56 -0.36 -1.92 9.91
N GLY A 57 0.26 -2.59 10.88
CA GLY A 57 0.95 -1.91 11.98
C GLY A 57 2.07 -1.03 11.44
N PHE A 58 2.59 -0.11 12.24
CA PHE A 58 3.66 0.81 11.82
C PHE A 58 4.86 0.09 11.18
N TYR A 59 5.22 -1.08 11.73
CA TYR A 59 6.32 -1.92 11.23
C TYR A 59 5.89 -2.95 10.17
N ASP A 60 4.68 -2.89 9.61
CA ASP A 60 4.29 -3.71 8.45
C ASP A 60 4.87 -3.10 7.16
N GLN A 61 6.20 -3.09 7.10
CA GLN A 61 7.00 -2.53 6.01
C GLN A 61 8.01 -3.57 5.51
N PRO A 62 8.47 -3.50 4.25
CA PRO A 62 9.49 -4.40 3.73
C PRO A 62 10.74 -4.42 4.62
N PRO A 63 11.46 -5.55 4.72
CA PRO A 63 12.79 -5.59 5.34
C PRO A 63 13.70 -4.53 4.72
N PHE A 64 14.54 -3.88 5.53
CA PHE A 64 15.58 -3.01 4.97
C PHE A 64 16.75 -3.83 4.45
N ASP A 65 17.45 -3.29 3.46
CA ASP A 65 18.66 -3.88 2.91
C ASP A 65 19.94 -3.20 3.43
N ASN A 66 21.09 -3.68 2.96
CA ASN A 66 22.39 -3.15 3.34
C ASN A 66 22.60 -1.68 2.95
N ALA A 67 22.05 -1.26 1.80
CA ALA A 67 22.21 0.11 1.31
C ALA A 67 21.34 1.08 2.12
N GLU A 68 20.11 0.70 2.45
CA GLU A 68 19.24 1.47 3.34
C GLU A 68 19.82 1.58 4.76
N LEU A 69 20.34 0.48 5.32
CA LEU A 69 20.97 0.52 6.64
C LEU A 69 22.23 1.40 6.65
N ALA A 70 23.09 1.28 5.64
CA ALA A 70 24.29 2.11 5.52
C ALA A 70 23.92 3.60 5.44
N ARG A 71 22.94 3.95 4.58
CA ARG A 71 22.44 5.32 4.48
C ARG A 71 21.87 5.83 5.82
N PHE A 72 21.11 4.99 6.52
CA PHE A 72 20.58 5.35 7.84
C PHE A 72 21.71 5.65 8.83
N ILE A 73 22.75 4.81 8.89
CA ILE A 73 23.91 5.00 9.76
C ILE A 73 24.63 6.33 9.43
N ASP A 74 24.78 6.65 8.15
CA ASP A 74 25.44 7.90 7.72
C ASP A 74 24.62 9.16 8.07
N ASP A 75 23.29 9.09 7.92
CA ASP A 75 22.40 10.23 8.13
C ASP A 75 21.96 10.42 9.59
N PHE A 76 21.93 9.34 10.39
CA PHE A 76 21.43 9.37 11.78
C PHE A 76 22.12 10.41 12.69
N PRO A 77 23.46 10.59 12.66
CA PRO A 77 24.13 11.60 13.49
C PRO A 77 23.57 13.01 13.27
N ARG A 78 23.28 13.38 12.02
CA ARG A 78 22.71 14.69 11.69
C ARG A 78 21.30 14.85 12.26
N PHE A 79 20.46 13.82 12.15
CA PHE A 79 19.12 13.84 12.73
C PHE A 79 19.19 13.96 14.26
N ARG A 80 20.05 13.14 14.90
CA ARG A 80 20.28 13.20 16.35
C ARG A 80 20.73 14.58 16.81
N ASP A 81 21.67 15.21 16.11
CA ASP A 81 22.21 16.52 16.48
C ASP A 81 21.19 17.64 16.24
N TRP A 82 20.30 17.49 15.27
CA TRP A 82 19.12 18.33 15.15
C TRP A 82 18.17 18.13 16.34
N ALA A 83 17.81 16.89 16.67
CA ALA A 83 16.86 16.56 17.73
C ALA A 83 17.33 17.09 19.10
N LYS A 84 18.63 16.93 19.40
CA LYS A 84 19.26 17.51 20.60
C LYS A 84 19.14 19.03 20.68
N ARG A 85 19.31 19.74 19.57
CA ARG A 85 19.24 21.21 19.52
C ARG A 85 17.82 21.74 19.62
N THR A 86 16.84 20.99 19.13
CA THR A 86 15.42 21.39 19.13
C THR A 86 14.63 20.86 20.32
N GLY A 87 15.21 19.92 21.10
CA GLY A 87 14.52 19.26 22.20
C GLY A 87 13.53 18.19 21.75
N GLU A 88 13.64 17.71 20.51
CA GLU A 88 12.79 16.67 19.95
C GLU A 88 13.20 15.31 20.50
N ALA A 89 12.21 14.51 20.93
CA ALA A 89 12.42 13.20 21.51
C ALA A 89 11.48 12.14 20.90
N PRO A 90 11.67 11.76 19.63
CA PRO A 90 10.96 10.63 19.05
C PRO A 90 11.23 9.34 19.85
N HIS A 91 10.22 8.52 20.09
CA HIS A 91 10.36 7.30 20.90
C HIS A 91 9.46 6.15 20.44
N PRO A 92 9.85 4.88 20.72
CA PRO A 92 8.97 3.73 20.58
C PRO A 92 7.67 3.92 21.37
N SER A 93 6.59 3.31 20.88
CA SER A 93 5.30 3.32 21.55
C SER A 93 4.49 2.08 21.20
N VAL A 94 3.34 1.91 21.84
CA VAL A 94 2.35 0.88 21.47
C VAL A 94 1.16 1.59 20.83
N GLY A 95 0.82 1.21 19.60
CA GLY A 95 -0.31 1.75 18.88
C GLY A 95 -1.66 1.40 19.52
N ALA A 96 -2.73 2.06 19.08
CA ALA A 96 -4.09 1.76 19.54
C ALA A 96 -4.56 0.34 19.18
N ASP A 97 -3.90 -0.29 18.21
CA ASP A 97 -4.06 -1.68 17.80
C ASP A 97 -3.28 -2.68 18.69
N GLY A 98 -2.53 -2.18 19.68
CA GLY A 98 -1.68 -2.99 20.56
C GLY A 98 -0.38 -3.45 19.90
N LEU A 99 -0.05 -2.95 18.71
CA LEU A 99 1.17 -3.30 17.99
C LEU A 99 2.30 -2.30 18.27
N PRO A 100 3.57 -2.72 18.14
CA PRO A 100 4.70 -1.81 18.15
C PRO A 100 4.51 -0.64 17.18
N SER A 101 4.78 0.56 17.64
CA SER A 101 4.69 1.81 16.88
C SER A 101 5.87 2.73 17.22
N PHE A 102 5.83 3.95 16.70
CA PHE A 102 6.82 4.99 16.96
C PHE A 102 6.15 6.36 16.98
N GLU A 103 6.35 7.12 18.04
CA GLU A 103 5.84 8.49 18.18
C GLU A 103 6.91 9.51 17.78
N TYR A 104 6.51 10.44 16.91
CA TYR A 104 7.36 11.53 16.42
C TYR A 104 6.51 12.74 16.05
N SER A 105 7.09 13.93 16.15
CA SER A 105 6.40 15.20 15.91
C SER A 105 6.33 15.58 14.43
N ALA A 106 5.49 16.57 14.11
CA ALA A 106 5.49 17.19 12.78
C ALA A 106 6.81 17.89 12.43
N ALA A 107 7.57 18.34 13.43
CA ALA A 107 8.90 18.92 13.20
C ALA A 107 9.91 17.84 12.81
N ALA A 108 9.84 16.65 13.42
CA ALA A 108 10.65 15.50 13.02
C ALA A 108 10.32 15.05 11.59
N THR A 109 9.04 15.03 11.22
CA THR A 109 8.61 14.81 9.83
C THR A 109 9.29 15.81 8.88
N ALA A 110 9.19 17.11 9.17
CA ALA A 110 9.76 18.15 8.31
C ALA A 110 11.29 18.07 8.17
N GLU A 111 12.01 17.71 9.25
CA GLU A 111 13.47 17.54 9.17
C GLU A 111 13.84 16.31 8.34
N LEU A 112 13.14 15.18 8.53
CA LEU A 112 13.41 13.97 7.76
C LEU A 112 13.09 14.17 6.27
N ASP A 113 12.01 14.86 5.95
CA ASP A 113 11.70 15.26 4.56
C ASP A 113 12.83 16.10 3.95
N ARG A 114 13.38 17.05 4.72
CA ARG A 114 14.53 17.87 4.30
C ARG A 114 15.81 17.06 4.12
N MET A 115 15.97 15.97 4.86
CA MET A 115 17.05 15.00 4.70
C MET A 115 16.79 13.97 3.58
N GLY A 116 15.64 14.08 2.89
CA GLY A 116 15.26 13.16 1.81
C GLY A 116 14.82 11.79 2.31
N TRP A 117 14.35 11.69 3.55
CA TRP A 117 13.79 10.48 4.13
C TRP A 117 12.27 10.55 4.15
N LYS A 118 11.62 9.40 3.95
CA LYS A 118 10.24 9.22 4.42
C LYS A 118 10.29 8.99 5.93
N PRO A 119 9.58 9.76 6.76
CA PRO A 119 9.64 9.65 8.21
C PRO A 119 9.35 8.23 8.72
N GLU A 120 8.29 7.60 8.21
CA GLU A 120 7.87 6.25 8.58
C GLU A 120 8.97 5.22 8.31
N ARG A 121 9.72 5.39 7.21
CA ARG A 121 10.80 4.48 6.85
C ARG A 121 12.03 4.67 7.74
N PHE A 122 12.38 5.92 8.03
CA PHE A 122 13.51 6.24 8.90
C PHE A 122 13.30 5.69 10.32
N PHE A 123 12.13 5.92 10.90
CA PHE A 123 11.80 5.41 12.23
C PHE A 123 11.58 3.89 12.25
N CYS A 124 11.10 3.29 11.15
CA CYS A 124 11.06 1.83 11.02
C CYS A 124 12.47 1.20 11.07
N ILE A 125 13.43 1.76 10.31
CA ILE A 125 14.83 1.30 10.35
C ILE A 125 15.43 1.51 11.73
N MET A 126 15.17 2.67 12.36
CA MET A 126 15.63 2.94 13.72
C MET A 126 15.11 1.91 14.73
N GLY A 127 13.79 1.71 14.77
CA GLY A 127 13.15 0.77 15.69
C GLY A 127 13.59 -0.67 15.47
N ARG A 128 13.68 -1.13 14.22
CA ARG A 128 14.16 -2.49 13.90
C ARG A 128 15.66 -2.66 14.17
N SER A 129 16.49 -1.63 13.96
CA SER A 129 17.92 -1.69 14.27
C SER A 129 18.17 -1.75 15.77
N ALA A 130 17.41 -0.98 16.56
CA ALA A 130 17.45 -1.05 18.02
C ALA A 130 16.97 -2.41 18.53
N ALA A 131 15.88 -2.95 17.95
CA ALA A 131 15.39 -4.27 18.29
C ALA A 131 16.40 -5.39 17.93
N ALA A 132 17.04 -5.29 16.76
CA ALA A 132 18.09 -6.21 16.34
C ALA A 132 19.30 -6.18 17.29
N LEU A 133 19.70 -4.99 17.74
CA LEU A 133 20.79 -4.83 18.69
C LEU A 133 20.47 -5.54 20.01
N ALA A 134 19.28 -5.31 20.55
CA ALA A 134 18.82 -5.98 21.76
C ALA A 134 18.73 -7.51 21.57
N ASP A 135 18.27 -8.00 20.42
CA ASP A 135 18.27 -9.44 20.11
C ASP A 135 19.70 -10.01 20.02
N ILE A 136 20.69 -9.23 19.59
CA ILE A 136 22.11 -9.62 19.55
C ILE A 136 22.71 -9.68 20.97
N GLU A 137 22.31 -8.76 21.85
CA GLU A 137 22.85 -8.62 23.21
C GLU A 137 22.23 -9.62 24.20
N GLU A 138 20.90 -9.75 24.18
CA GLU A 138 20.13 -10.51 25.17
C GLU A 138 19.71 -11.90 24.67
N GLY A 139 19.74 -12.13 23.35
CA GLY A 139 19.41 -13.42 22.73
C GLY A 139 18.04 -13.96 23.16
N ASP A 140 18.01 -15.19 23.67
CA ASP A 140 16.78 -15.89 24.07
C ASP A 140 16.05 -15.21 25.24
N ALA A 141 16.70 -14.30 25.98
CA ALA A 141 16.06 -13.59 27.09
C ALA A 141 14.91 -12.68 26.60
N LEU A 142 14.96 -12.19 25.36
CA LEU A 142 13.93 -11.36 24.73
C LEU A 142 12.91 -12.16 23.89
N ALA A 143 12.87 -13.48 24.03
CA ALA A 143 11.92 -14.33 23.33
C ALA A 143 10.53 -14.35 23.98
N GLY A 144 9.48 -14.48 23.15
CA GLY A 144 8.12 -14.71 23.60
C GLY A 144 7.57 -13.59 24.50
N ALA A 145 7.07 -13.97 25.68
CA ALA A 145 6.41 -13.06 26.62
C ALA A 145 7.36 -12.04 27.27
N ASN A 146 8.68 -12.24 27.17
CA ASN A 146 9.68 -11.31 27.73
C ASN A 146 9.99 -10.14 26.79
N ARG A 147 9.52 -10.19 25.53
CA ARG A 147 9.71 -9.10 24.57
C ARG A 147 8.80 -7.92 24.95
N PRO A 148 9.34 -6.69 25.08
CA PRO A 148 8.52 -5.50 25.28
C PRO A 148 7.48 -5.32 24.17
N ALA A 149 6.30 -4.80 24.52
CA ALA A 149 5.17 -4.66 23.59
C ALA A 149 5.39 -3.60 22.51
N ASP A 150 6.27 -2.64 22.75
CA ASP A 150 6.70 -1.58 21.82
C ASP A 150 7.91 -1.99 20.96
N MET A 151 8.49 -3.16 21.22
CA MET A 151 9.67 -3.66 20.50
C MET A 151 9.24 -4.41 19.23
N PRO A 152 9.61 -3.93 18.03
CA PRO A 152 9.22 -4.61 16.79
C PRO A 152 9.88 -5.97 16.64
N GLN A 153 9.26 -6.83 15.83
CA GLN A 153 9.88 -8.04 15.32
C GLN A 153 10.90 -7.68 14.24
N VAL A 154 12.00 -8.44 14.18
CA VAL A 154 13.08 -8.25 13.21
C VAL A 154 13.34 -9.56 12.50
N THR A 155 13.57 -9.51 11.18
CA THR A 155 13.89 -10.72 10.43
C THR A 155 15.34 -11.16 10.68
N PRO A 156 15.67 -12.46 10.55
CA PRO A 156 17.06 -12.92 10.69
C PRO A 156 18.04 -12.23 9.74
N ALA A 157 17.57 -11.84 8.54
CA ALA A 157 18.37 -11.12 7.56
C ALA A 157 18.72 -9.69 8.02
N GLU A 158 17.76 -8.97 8.61
CA GLU A 158 17.97 -7.64 9.19
C GLU A 158 18.90 -7.73 10.41
N THR A 159 18.70 -8.70 11.30
CA THR A 159 19.59 -8.94 12.46
C THR A 159 21.03 -9.16 12.01
N GLU A 160 21.23 -9.95 10.94
CA GLU A 160 22.55 -10.22 10.40
C GLU A 160 23.17 -8.99 9.70
N LEU A 161 22.39 -8.13 9.06
CA LEU A 161 22.87 -6.85 8.55
C LEU A 161 23.35 -5.93 9.67
N VAL A 162 22.57 -5.81 10.75
CA VAL A 162 22.93 -5.03 11.93
C VAL A 162 24.18 -5.59 12.59
N ARG A 163 24.30 -6.93 12.73
CA ARG A 163 25.50 -7.58 13.27
C ARG A 163 26.75 -7.22 12.48
N ARG A 164 26.69 -7.25 11.15
CA ARG A 164 27.83 -6.90 10.27
C ARG A 164 28.22 -5.43 10.36
N GLN A 165 27.25 -4.53 10.55
CA GLN A 165 27.49 -3.08 10.61
C GLN A 165 27.53 -2.53 12.06
N LEU A 166 27.55 -3.40 13.07
CA LEU A 166 27.40 -3.05 14.48
C LEU A 166 28.35 -1.93 14.92
N ALA A 167 29.63 -2.04 14.57
CA ALA A 167 30.63 -1.03 14.93
C ALA A 167 30.34 0.35 14.30
N SER A 168 29.77 0.41 13.10
CA SER A 168 29.39 1.68 12.46
C SER A 168 28.10 2.23 13.06
N LEU A 169 27.11 1.37 13.32
CA LEU A 169 25.86 1.75 13.96
C LEU A 169 26.10 2.32 15.37
N LEU A 170 26.92 1.65 16.19
CA LEU A 170 27.25 2.12 17.54
C LEU A 170 27.95 3.47 17.53
N ARG A 171 28.92 3.69 16.63
CA ARG A 171 29.57 5.00 16.46
C ARG A 171 28.56 6.09 16.07
N ALA A 172 27.68 5.78 15.11
CA ALA A 172 26.64 6.71 14.69
C ALA A 172 25.68 7.05 15.84
N VAL A 173 25.36 6.11 16.72
CA VAL A 173 24.46 6.33 17.87
C VAL A 173 25.13 7.10 19.01
N MET A 174 26.34 6.70 19.41
CA MET A 174 27.04 7.26 20.57
C MET A 174 27.61 8.66 20.32
N GLY A 175 27.94 9.00 19.07
CA GLY A 175 28.39 10.34 18.70
C GLY A 175 29.82 10.62 19.14
N GLU A 176 30.74 9.83 18.59
CA GLU A 176 32.19 10.09 18.66
C GLU A 176 32.63 11.20 17.69
#